data_AF-A0A1Y3BGW1-F1
#
_entry.id   AF-A0A1Y3BGW1-F1
#
_cell.length_a   1.000
_cell.length_b   1.000
_cell.length_c   1.000
_cell.angle_alpha   90.00
_cell.angle_beta   90.00
_cell.angle_gamma   90.00
#
_symmetry.space_group_name_H-M   'P 1'
#
loop_
_entity.id
_entity.type
_entity.pdbx_description
1 polymer ?
#
loop_
_entity_poly.entity_id
_entity_poly.type
_entity_poly.pdbx_seq_one_letter_code
_entity_poly.pdbx_strand_id
1 'polypeptide(L)'
;MLDMEKYPLSLPIFYGQLDSLLLNDDNDDYPNNIHFVDVNYVPETDDQLKYQKSDFDCILCLSVTKWIHLNWGDDGLRRTFRRMFLQLRPGGSLILEPQPWSSYKKSKMTVSI
;
A
#
# COMPACT_ATOMS: atom_id res chain seq x y z
N MET A 1 20.93 9.04 15.33
CA MET A 1 21.01 9.61 13.97
C MET A 1 20.86 8.44 13.00
N LEU A 2 19.89 8.47 12.09
CA LEU A 2 19.72 7.39 11.10
C LEU A 2 20.93 7.41 10.16
N ASP A 3 21.54 6.25 9.94
CA ASP A 3 22.63 6.09 8.98
C ASP A 3 22.04 6.12 7.57
N MET A 4 22.24 7.24 6.87
CA MET A 4 21.65 7.52 5.56
C MET A 4 22.29 6.68 4.44
N GLU A 5 23.47 6.09 4.63
CA GLU A 5 24.10 5.21 3.63
C GLU A 5 23.44 3.82 3.58
N LYS A 6 22.70 3.45 4.64
CA LYS A 6 22.08 2.13 4.78
C LYS A 6 20.72 2.00 4.10
N TYR A 7 20.07 3.11 3.78
CA TYR A 7 18.70 3.13 3.27
C TYR A 7 18.60 3.83 1.91
N PRO A 8 17.59 3.50 1.08
CA PRO A 8 17.38 4.19 -0.20
C PRO A 8 17.29 5.71 0.00
N LEU A 9 17.82 6.47 -0.97
CA LEU A 9 17.83 7.94 -0.93
C LEU A 9 16.42 8.56 -0.87
N SER A 10 15.38 7.79 -1.25
CA SER A 10 13.98 8.18 -1.14
C SER A 10 13.40 8.05 0.27
N LEU A 11 14.00 7.27 1.18
CA LEU A 11 13.47 7.08 2.54
C LEU A 11 13.47 8.38 3.38
N PRO A 12 14.52 9.23 3.37
CA PRO A 12 14.49 10.49 4.10
C PRO A 12 13.46 11.50 3.57
N ILE A 13 13.08 11.41 2.29
CA ILE A 13 12.05 12.26 1.67
C ILE A 13 10.69 12.02 2.34
N PHE A 14 10.43 10.79 2.80
CA PHE A 14 9.21 10.43 3.54
C PHE A 14 9.02 11.21 4.86
N TYR A 15 10.12 11.69 5.45
CA TYR A 15 10.13 12.46 6.69
C TYR A 15 10.46 13.95 6.48
N GLY A 16 10.62 14.38 5.23
CA GLY A 16 10.86 15.77 4.85
C GLY A 16 9.60 16.63 4.98
N GLN A 17 9.76 17.95 4.91
CA GLN A 17 8.62 18.85 4.78
C GLN A 17 7.84 18.47 3.51
N LEU A 18 6.51 18.40 3.62
CA LEU A 18 5.56 18.07 2.54
C LEU A 18 5.81 18.90 1.26
N ASP A 19 6.48 20.05 1.39
CA ASP A 19 6.89 20.90 0.27
C ASP A 19 7.76 20.19 -0.77
N SER A 20 8.50 19.13 -0.41
CA SER A 20 9.27 18.35 -1.40
C SER A 20 8.38 17.59 -2.41
N LEU A 21 7.11 17.31 -2.07
CA LEU A 21 6.12 16.76 -3.02
C LEU A 21 5.51 17.85 -3.92
N LEU A 22 5.73 19.13 -3.59
CA LEU A 22 5.23 20.30 -4.33
C LEU A 22 6.31 20.98 -5.18
N LEU A 23 7.58 20.60 -5.00
CA LEU A 23 8.63 21.02 -5.91
C LEU A 23 8.55 20.13 -7.16
N ASN A 24 7.96 20.69 -8.21
CA ASN A 24 8.09 20.22 -9.59
C ASN A 24 9.57 20.26 -10.00
N ASP A 25 10.36 19.31 -9.51
CA ASP A 25 11.53 18.88 -10.25
C ASP A 25 10.94 17.95 -11.32
N ASP A 26 10.85 18.42 -12.57
CA ASP A 26 10.25 17.69 -13.72
C ASP A 26 10.97 16.35 -14.04
N ASN A 27 11.84 15.89 -13.14
CA ASN A 27 12.68 14.75 -13.27
C ASN A 27 12.12 13.57 -12.44
N ASP A 28 11.30 12.75 -13.09
CA ASP A 28 10.76 11.46 -12.60
C ASP A 28 11.84 10.35 -12.54
N ASP A 29 13.10 10.74 -12.35
CA ASP A 29 14.20 9.81 -12.12
C ASP A 29 14.34 9.50 -10.62
N TYR A 30 15.02 8.39 -10.32
CA TYR A 30 15.37 8.06 -8.94
C TYR A 30 16.25 9.18 -8.33
N PRO A 31 15.97 9.64 -7.08
CA PRO A 31 15.03 9.07 -6.10
C PRO A 31 13.62 9.69 -6.09
N ASN A 32 13.32 10.62 -6.98
CA ASN A 32 12.07 11.38 -6.99
C ASN A 32 10.86 10.56 -7.44
N ASN A 33 11.09 9.46 -8.17
CA ASN A 33 10.04 8.54 -8.64
C ASN A 33 9.56 7.49 -7.63
N ILE A 34 10.02 7.58 -6.37
CA ILE A 34 9.59 6.71 -5.29
C ILE A 34 9.01 7.57 -4.17
N HIS A 35 7.73 7.38 -3.92
CA HIS A 35 7.02 8.01 -2.82
C HIS A 35 6.56 6.96 -1.82
N PHE A 36 6.67 7.30 -0.54
CA PHE A 36 6.14 6.50 0.56
C PHE A 36 4.96 7.25 1.17
N VAL A 37 3.94 6.51 1.63
CA VAL A 37 2.74 7.06 2.29
C VAL A 37 2.41 6.18 3.49
N ASP A 38 2.22 6.76 4.68
CA ASP A 38 1.65 6.04 5.82
C ASP A 38 0.12 6.10 5.72
N VAL A 39 -0.51 4.95 5.53
CA VAL A 39 -1.96 4.87 5.35
C VAL A 39 -2.47 3.46 5.66
N ASN A 40 -3.66 3.38 6.28
CA ASN A 40 -4.43 2.15 6.26
C ASN A 40 -5.08 1.97 4.88
N TYR A 41 -4.58 1.02 4.11
CA TYR A 41 -5.05 0.77 2.75
C TYR A 41 -6.48 0.17 2.70
N VAL A 42 -6.91 -0.52 3.76
CA VAL A 42 -8.20 -1.22 3.80
C VAL A 42 -9.33 -0.20 4.00
N PRO A 43 -10.28 -0.06 3.03
CA PRO A 43 -11.44 0.80 3.23
C PRO A 43 -12.25 0.37 4.44
N GLU A 44 -12.76 1.33 5.23
CA GLU A 44 -13.61 1.08 6.39
C GLU A 44 -15.07 0.83 6.04
N THR A 45 -15.52 1.34 4.89
CA THR A 45 -16.87 1.14 4.35
C THR A 45 -16.83 1.01 2.82
N ASP A 46 -17.91 0.47 2.24
CA ASP A 46 -18.04 0.38 0.78
C ASP A 46 -18.19 1.74 0.10
N ASP A 47 -18.67 2.76 0.82
CA ASP A 47 -18.80 4.12 0.27
C ASP A 47 -17.46 4.74 -0.09
N GLN A 48 -16.40 4.42 0.67
CA GLN A 48 -15.04 4.90 0.38
C GLN A 48 -14.48 4.37 -0.95
N LEU A 49 -15.04 3.28 -1.49
CA LEU A 49 -14.65 2.74 -2.79
C LEU A 49 -15.10 3.65 -3.95
N LYS A 50 -16.11 4.50 -3.75
CA LYS A 50 -16.64 5.40 -4.80
C LYS A 50 -15.65 6.48 -5.21
N TYR A 51 -14.67 6.78 -4.35
CA TYR A 51 -13.67 7.83 -4.58
C TYR A 51 -12.37 7.30 -5.19
N GLN A 52 -12.27 6.00 -5.44
CA GLN A 52 -11.08 5.42 -6.07
C GLN A 52 -11.00 5.79 -7.55
N LYS A 53 -9.78 6.06 -8.02
CA LYS A 53 -9.48 6.43 -9.41
C LYS A 53 -8.44 5.48 -9.99
N SER A 54 -8.53 5.25 -11.30
CA SER A 54 -7.63 4.38 -12.05
C SER A 54 -6.30 5.08 -12.34
N ASP A 55 -5.37 5.01 -11.41
CA ASP A 55 -4.11 5.75 -11.46
C ASP A 55 -2.88 4.85 -11.68
N PHE A 56 -3.03 3.52 -11.52
CA PHE A 56 -1.92 2.59 -11.53
C PHE A 56 -1.96 1.62 -12.70
N ASP A 57 -0.81 1.35 -13.31
CA ASP A 57 -0.65 0.28 -14.31
C ASP A 57 -0.36 -1.08 -13.66
N CYS A 58 0.25 -1.07 -12.47
CA CYS A 58 0.57 -2.26 -11.70
C CYS A 58 0.38 -2.01 -10.20
N ILE A 59 -0.21 -2.96 -9.49
CA ILE A 59 -0.28 -2.96 -8.02
C ILE A 59 0.39 -4.24 -7.50
N LEU A 60 1.28 -4.09 -6.53
CA LEU A 60 1.94 -5.19 -5.84
C LEU A 60 1.24 -5.43 -4.50
N CYS A 61 0.69 -6.63 -4.31
CA CYS A 61 0.08 -7.09 -3.07
C CYS A 61 0.85 -8.30 -2.55
N LEU A 62 2.00 -8.03 -1.93
CA LEU A 62 2.99 -9.05 -1.59
C LEU A 62 3.02 -9.31 -0.09
N SER A 63 2.73 -10.54 0.32
CA SER A 63 2.81 -10.96 1.72
C SER A 63 2.04 -10.06 2.72
N VAL A 64 0.90 -9.50 2.29
CA VAL A 64 0.02 -8.66 3.14
C VAL A 64 -1.40 -9.20 3.31
N THR A 65 -1.86 -10.12 2.46
CA THR A 65 -3.27 -10.58 2.45
C THR A 65 -3.68 -11.21 3.77
N LYS A 66 -2.80 -11.99 4.42
CA LYS A 66 -3.07 -12.56 5.74
C LYS A 66 -3.31 -11.49 6.79
N TRP A 67 -2.51 -10.43 6.79
CA TRP A 67 -2.62 -9.38 7.80
C TRP A 67 -3.90 -8.57 7.61
N ILE A 68 -4.28 -8.31 6.36
CA ILE A 68 -5.57 -7.70 6.04
C ILE A 68 -6.72 -8.60 6.55
N HIS A 69 -6.66 -9.89 6.23
CA HIS A 69 -7.69 -10.83 6.62
C HIS A 69 -7.81 -10.97 8.15
N LEU A 70 -6.70 -11.07 8.87
CA LEU A 70 -6.74 -11.21 10.33
C LEU A 70 -7.25 -9.96 11.08
N ASN A 71 -7.06 -8.75 10.52
CA ASN A 71 -7.45 -7.51 11.21
C ASN A 71 -8.84 -6.99 10.77
N TRP A 72 -9.27 -7.27 9.53
CA TRP A 72 -10.54 -6.76 8.99
C TRP A 72 -11.48 -7.84 8.43
N GLY A 73 -11.14 -9.10 8.66
CA GLY A 73 -11.93 -10.25 8.20
C GLY A 73 -12.01 -10.34 6.68
N ASP A 74 -12.90 -11.21 6.21
CA ASP A 74 -13.16 -11.37 4.79
C ASP A 74 -13.64 -10.07 4.13
N ASP A 75 -14.43 -9.25 4.83
CA ASP A 75 -14.98 -8.01 4.27
C ASP A 75 -13.88 -6.98 4.01
N GLY A 76 -12.89 -6.86 4.91
CA GLY A 76 -11.70 -6.05 4.64
C GLY A 76 -10.94 -6.55 3.42
N LEU A 77 -10.76 -7.87 3.30
CA LEU A 77 -10.05 -8.46 2.17
C LEU A 77 -10.78 -8.23 0.84
N ARG A 78 -12.10 -8.43 0.80
CA ARG A 78 -12.96 -8.17 -0.38
C ARG A 78 -12.89 -6.71 -0.80
N ARG A 79 -13.03 -5.77 0.14
CA ARG A 79 -12.94 -4.33 -0.14
C ARG A 79 -11.56 -3.93 -0.63
N THR A 80 -10.51 -4.54 -0.09
CA THR A 80 -9.13 -4.31 -0.52
C THR A 80 -8.94 -4.72 -1.98
N PHE A 81 -9.39 -5.92 -2.36
CA PHE A 81 -9.32 -6.35 -3.76
C PHE A 81 -10.17 -5.47 -4.69
N ARG A 82 -11.35 -5.04 -4.24
CA ARG A 82 -12.19 -4.12 -5.00
C ARG A 82 -11.52 -2.75 -5.17
N ARG A 83 -10.86 -2.24 -4.14
CA ARG A 83 -10.05 -1.02 -4.21
C ARG A 83 -8.94 -1.15 -5.24
N MET A 84 -8.14 -2.22 -5.16
CA MET A 84 -7.05 -2.47 -6.12
C MET A 84 -7.57 -2.52 -7.56
N PHE A 85 -8.68 -3.22 -7.79
CA PHE A 85 -9.31 -3.28 -9.11
C PHE A 85 -9.72 -1.89 -9.63
N LEU A 86 -10.36 -1.07 -8.80
CA LEU A 86 -10.77 0.30 -9.19
C LEU A 86 -9.57 1.24 -9.39
N GLN A 87 -8.45 0.95 -8.74
CA GLN A 87 -7.22 1.73 -8.83
C GLN A 87 -6.37 1.38 -10.07
N LEU A 88 -6.60 0.21 -10.67
CA LEU A 88 -5.90 -0.19 -11.89
C LEU A 88 -6.54 0.46 -13.13
N ARG A 89 -5.70 0.95 -14.03
CA ARG A 89 -6.11 1.36 -15.38
C ARG A 89 -6.57 0.15 -16.20
N PRO A 90 -7.38 0.33 -17.26
CA PRO A 90 -7.71 -0.75 -18.18
C PRO A 90 -6.44 -1.43 -18.71
N GLY A 91 -6.33 -2.75 -18.53
CA GLY A 91 -5.13 -3.52 -18.88
C GLY A 91 -4.04 -3.57 -17.79
N GLY A 92 -4.23 -2.86 -16.68
CA GLY A 92 -3.35 -2.92 -15.53
C GLY A 92 -3.38 -4.27 -14.82
N SER A 93 -2.32 -4.58 -14.07
CA SER A 93 -2.11 -5.90 -13.45
C SER A 93 -1.97 -5.84 -11.93
N LEU A 94 -2.61 -6.77 -11.25
CA LEU A 94 -2.37 -7.05 -9.83
C LEU A 94 -1.40 -8.23 -9.71
N ILE A 95 -0.26 -8.01 -9.07
CA ILE A 95 0.67 -9.09 -8.70
C ILE A 95 0.40 -9.47 -7.25
N LEU A 96 -0.14 -10.67 -7.04
CA LEU A 96 -0.59 -11.15 -5.74
C LEU A 96 0.32 -12.27 -5.24
N GLU A 97 0.87 -12.11 -4.03
CA GLU A 97 1.56 -13.16 -3.29
C GLU A 97 0.82 -13.39 -1.95
N PRO A 98 -0.17 -14.30 -1.91
CA PRO A 98 -0.91 -14.58 -0.69
C PRO A 98 -0.13 -15.51 0.22
N GLN A 99 -0.15 -15.25 1.54
CA GLN A 99 0.48 -16.18 2.48
C GLN A 99 -0.37 -17.45 2.69
N PRO A 100 0.26 -18.62 2.88
CA PRO A 100 -0.45 -19.87 3.06
C PRO A 100 -1.26 -19.89 4.37
N TRP A 101 -2.41 -20.58 4.34
CA TRP A 101 -3.32 -20.71 5.49
C TRP A 101 -2.64 -21.27 6.75
N SER A 102 -1.70 -22.20 6.58
CA SER A 102 -0.92 -22.78 7.69
C SER A 102 -0.19 -21.72 8.53
N SER A 103 0.15 -20.56 7.93
CA SER A 103 0.81 -19.45 8.62
C SER A 103 -0.12 -18.62 9.51
N TYR A 104 -1.44 -18.77 9.41
CA TYR A 104 -2.41 -18.06 10.26
C TYR A 104 -2.34 -18.55 11.72
N LYS A 105 -2.10 -19.85 11.93
CA LYS A 105 -2.06 -20.46 13.28
C LYS A 105 -0.97 -19.91 14.20
N LYS A 106 0.09 -19.35 13.63
CA LYS A 106 1.24 -18.80 14.37
C LYS A 106 1.12 -17.31 14.67
N SER A 107 0.13 -16.64 14.06
CA SER A 107 -0.06 -15.20 14.17
C SER A 107 -1.19 -14.93 15.18
N LYS A 108 -0.91 -14.09 16.19
CA LYS A 108 -1.94 -13.54 17.07
C LYS A 108 -2.46 -12.24 16.45
N MET A 109 -3.77 -11.98 16.57
CA MET A 109 -4.35 -10.69 16.17
C MET A 109 -3.67 -9.56 16.94
N THR A 110 -3.38 -8.45 16.27
CA THR A 110 -2.75 -7.27 16.90
C THR A 110 -3.76 -6.41 17.65
N VAL A 111 -5.05 -6.60 17.40
CA VAL A 111 -6.13 -5.90 18.10
C VAL A 111 -6.71 -6.84 19.15
N SER A 112 -6.35 -6.60 20.41
CA SER A 112 -7.15 -7.03 21.55
C SER A 112 -8.46 -6.24 21.49
N ILE A 113 -9.57 -6.95 21.30
CA ILE A 113 -10.92 -6.39 21.44
C ILE A 113 -11.20 -6.16 22.93
#